data_AF-A0AAV4I6V8-F1
#
_entry.id   AF-A0AAV4I6V8-F1
#
_cell.length_a   1.000
_cell.length_b   1.000
_cell.length_c   1.000
_cell.angle_alpha   90.00
_cell.angle_beta   90.00
_cell.angle_gamma   90.00
#
_symmetry.space_group_name_H-M   'P 1'
#
loop_
_entity.id
_entity.type
_entity.pdbx_description
1 polymer ?
#
loop_
_entity_poly.entity_id
_entity_poly.type
_entity_poly.pdbx_seq_one_letter_code
_entity_poly.pdbx_strand_id
1 'polypeptide(L)'
;MDFRTDMAGGKSLESAAGMSREEGRILKQNFDPRRESEQVKSAKHVEAFLNGLVAVSPKAVVFTGFAAQLKTKATTPDTIPHFASKFCEQVGSNLADNEKCKIFHERLAFSSEECALLEERTRGQSSSQEWIEQRKGRVTASQVHRVTHKVDVMVKKRQATVTPLLDLLINGGGNLSTLPAIQWGNESETRAIQEFKTKLEPHHDNLVFLPAGLFVKKQKPYIDAIPDGIVVCDCHGKSVLEVKSSFKLKGLNAKEHFKSTDFLQEENGSITLKQTHAYFSQVQCEMAVTELENCFFFVFPLAMGTL
;
A
#
# COMPACT_ATOMS: atom_id res chain seq x y z
N MET A 1 36.95 -5.76 -34.45
CA MET A 1 36.31 -4.72 -35.27
C MET A 1 35.98 -3.58 -34.34
N ASP A 2 36.62 -2.42 -34.59
CA ASP A 2 36.49 -1.20 -33.80
C ASP A 2 35.04 -0.71 -33.71
N PHE A 3 34.55 -0.49 -32.49
CA PHE A 3 33.30 0.21 -32.23
C PHE A 3 33.59 1.65 -31.78
N ARG A 4 34.16 2.46 -32.68
CA ARG A 4 34.09 3.92 -32.61
C ARG A 4 34.16 4.49 -34.02
N THR A 5 33.01 4.97 -34.48
CA THR A 5 32.74 6.26 -35.15
C THR A 5 31.54 6.06 -36.08
N ASP A 6 30.40 6.62 -35.71
CA ASP A 6 29.42 7.23 -36.62
C ASP A 6 28.32 7.87 -35.78
N MET A 7 28.68 8.98 -35.14
CA MET A 7 27.74 9.99 -34.68
C MET A 7 27.43 10.91 -35.88
N ALA A 8 26.26 10.74 -36.50
CA ALA A 8 25.66 11.73 -37.41
C ALA A 8 24.15 11.42 -37.53
N GLY A 9 23.20 12.34 -37.33
CA GLY A 9 23.30 13.76 -37.02
C GLY A 9 22.13 14.19 -36.14
N GLY A 10 22.36 14.21 -34.83
CA GLY A 10 21.51 14.99 -33.93
C GLY A 10 21.78 16.46 -34.20
N LYS A 11 20.71 17.27 -34.26
CA LYS A 11 20.82 18.75 -34.24
C LYS A 11 21.86 19.14 -33.20
N SER A 12 22.89 19.87 -33.65
CA SER A 12 24.01 20.26 -32.80
C SER A 12 23.49 20.97 -31.55
N LEU A 13 24.16 20.72 -30.43
CA LEU A 13 23.98 21.43 -29.15
C LEU A 13 24.20 22.96 -29.25
N GLU A 14 24.45 23.50 -30.45
CA GLU A 14 24.65 24.92 -30.73
C GLU A 14 23.34 25.72 -30.78
N SER A 15 22.17 25.08 -30.82
CA SER A 15 20.88 25.80 -30.73
C SER A 15 20.39 26.07 -29.30
N ALA A 16 21.17 25.68 -28.27
CA ALA A 16 20.75 25.78 -26.87
C ALA A 16 21.09 27.13 -26.19
N ALA A 17 21.76 28.05 -26.89
CA ALA A 17 22.02 29.40 -26.40
C ALA A 17 20.79 30.29 -26.58
N GLY A 18 19.90 30.30 -25.59
CA GLY A 18 18.72 31.19 -25.57
C GLY A 18 17.40 30.51 -25.18
N MET A 19 17.41 29.20 -24.93
CA MET A 19 16.19 28.44 -24.63
C MET A 19 15.69 28.70 -23.19
N SER A 20 14.40 28.95 -23.04
CA SER A 20 13.77 29.09 -21.73
C SER A 20 13.78 27.76 -20.96
N ARG A 21 13.68 27.83 -19.63
CA ARG A 21 13.60 26.63 -18.76
C ARG A 21 12.45 25.71 -19.14
N GLU A 22 11.34 26.26 -19.62
CA GLU A 22 10.14 25.49 -20.01
C GLU A 22 10.37 24.74 -21.33
N GLU A 23 10.97 25.39 -22.33
CA GLU A 23 11.32 24.75 -23.60
C GLU A 23 12.34 23.62 -23.40
N GLY A 24 13.32 23.82 -22.52
CA GLY A 24 14.29 22.79 -22.15
C GLY A 24 13.64 21.59 -21.44
N ARG A 25 12.55 21.80 -20.69
CA ARG A 25 11.79 20.74 -20.02
C ARG A 25 10.95 19.95 -21.02
N ILE A 26 10.28 20.62 -21.96
CA ILE A 26 9.48 20.00 -23.02
C ILE A 26 10.37 19.14 -23.94
N LEU A 27 11.56 19.64 -24.31
CA LEU A 27 12.52 18.88 -25.11
C LEU A 27 13.02 17.63 -24.41
N LYS A 28 13.27 17.69 -23.09
CA LYS A 28 13.64 16.51 -22.31
C LYS A 28 12.51 15.49 -22.20
N GLN A 29 11.26 15.94 -22.06
CA GLN A 29 10.11 15.05 -22.01
C GLN A 29 9.82 14.36 -23.34
N ASN A 30 10.09 15.04 -24.46
CA ASN A 30 9.81 14.54 -25.81
C ASN A 30 11.07 14.03 -26.54
N PHE A 31 12.19 13.87 -25.84
CA PHE A 31 13.43 13.39 -26.43
C PHE A 31 13.30 11.91 -26.82
N ASP A 32 13.36 11.63 -28.11
CA ASP A 32 13.43 10.28 -28.66
C ASP A 32 14.84 10.08 -29.27
N PRO A 33 15.69 9.22 -28.68
CA PRO A 33 17.06 9.06 -29.13
C PRO A 33 17.19 8.30 -30.47
N ARG A 34 16.09 7.78 -31.02
CA ARG A 34 16.07 7.02 -32.28
C ARG A 34 16.17 7.95 -33.49
N ARG A 35 16.62 7.43 -34.65
CA ARG A 35 16.65 8.22 -35.90
C ARG A 35 15.22 8.60 -36.29
N GLU A 36 15.00 9.76 -36.93
CA GLU A 36 13.64 10.22 -37.30
C GLU A 36 12.85 9.16 -38.11
N SER A 37 13.54 8.40 -38.97
CA SER A 37 12.95 7.28 -39.72
C SER A 37 12.47 6.11 -38.84
N GLU A 38 13.00 5.97 -37.64
CA GLU A 38 12.70 4.93 -36.64
C GLU A 38 11.75 5.43 -35.54
N GLN A 39 11.42 6.73 -35.54
CA GLN A 39 10.46 7.32 -34.59
C GLN A 39 9.00 7.05 -34.98
N VAL A 40 8.75 6.31 -36.06
CA VAL A 40 7.41 5.97 -36.55
C VAL A 40 6.71 4.98 -35.60
N LYS A 41 5.71 5.48 -34.85
CA LYS A 41 4.91 4.69 -33.89
C LYS A 41 3.60 4.15 -34.51
N SER A 42 3.70 3.39 -35.60
CA SER A 42 2.52 2.70 -36.18
C SER A 42 2.46 1.23 -35.73
N ALA A 43 1.25 0.67 -35.65
CA ALA A 43 1.05 -0.74 -35.27
C ALA A 43 1.86 -1.71 -36.16
N LYS A 44 1.88 -1.44 -37.48
CA LYS A 44 2.64 -2.21 -38.47
C LYS A 44 4.15 -2.16 -38.22
N HIS A 45 4.67 -1.02 -37.78
CA HIS A 45 6.09 -0.85 -37.48
C HIS A 45 6.50 -1.57 -36.19
N VAL A 46 5.63 -1.54 -35.17
CA VAL A 46 5.83 -2.30 -33.91
C VAL A 46 5.84 -3.79 -34.19
N GLU A 47 4.91 -4.30 -35.00
CA GLU A 47 4.85 -5.72 -35.36
C GLU A 47 6.08 -6.17 -36.13
N ALA A 48 6.53 -5.40 -37.12
CA ALA A 48 7.76 -5.68 -37.87
C ALA A 48 9.00 -5.70 -36.95
N PHE A 49 9.08 -4.77 -36.00
CA PHE A 49 10.17 -4.74 -35.00
C PHE A 49 10.16 -5.98 -34.10
N LEU A 50 9.01 -6.37 -33.56
CA LEU A 50 8.89 -7.54 -32.69
C LEU A 50 9.26 -8.83 -33.43
N ASN A 51 8.81 -8.98 -34.68
CA ASN A 51 9.16 -10.13 -35.52
C ASN A 51 10.67 -10.19 -35.81
N GLY A 52 11.30 -9.05 -36.11
CA GLY A 52 12.74 -8.96 -36.27
C GLY A 52 13.51 -9.30 -34.99
N LEU A 53 13.02 -8.84 -33.84
CA LEU A 53 13.62 -9.12 -32.54
C LEU A 53 13.60 -10.62 -32.22
N VAL A 54 12.48 -11.30 -32.48
CA VAL A 54 12.35 -12.76 -32.30
C VAL A 54 13.30 -13.51 -33.23
N ALA A 55 13.49 -13.05 -34.46
CA ALA A 55 14.40 -13.67 -35.42
C ALA A 55 15.88 -13.55 -35.01
N VAL A 56 16.28 -12.40 -34.44
CA VAL A 56 17.67 -12.11 -34.06
C VAL A 56 18.00 -12.60 -32.65
N SER A 57 17.04 -12.52 -31.73
CA SER A 57 17.20 -12.93 -30.33
C SER A 57 15.94 -13.64 -29.85
N PRO A 58 15.82 -14.97 -30.09
CA PRO A 58 14.64 -15.74 -29.74
C PRO A 58 14.35 -15.80 -28.24
N LYS A 59 15.35 -15.49 -27.40
CA LYS A 59 15.25 -15.43 -25.93
C LYS A 59 14.98 -14.01 -25.41
N ALA A 60 14.89 -13.01 -26.28
CA ALA A 60 14.56 -11.66 -25.86
C ALA A 60 13.14 -11.62 -25.28
N VAL A 61 13.02 -10.98 -24.12
CA VAL A 61 11.73 -10.71 -23.48
C VAL A 61 11.47 -9.21 -23.56
N VAL A 62 10.26 -8.84 -23.95
CA VAL A 62 9.82 -7.44 -23.86
C VAL A 62 9.37 -7.22 -22.43
N PHE A 63 10.03 -6.30 -21.72
CA PHE A 63 9.60 -5.91 -20.38
C PHE A 63 8.28 -5.14 -20.47
N THR A 64 7.17 -5.86 -20.38
CA THR A 64 5.81 -5.30 -20.48
C THR A 64 5.35 -4.62 -19.19
N GLY A 65 6.23 -4.40 -18.19
CA GLY A 65 5.86 -3.75 -16.93
C GLY A 65 5.12 -2.42 -17.14
N PHE A 66 5.52 -1.64 -18.15
CA PHE A 66 4.80 -0.43 -18.57
C PHE A 66 3.63 -0.70 -19.54
N ALA A 67 3.70 -1.75 -20.35
CA ALA A 67 2.64 -2.10 -21.29
C ALA A 67 1.39 -2.69 -20.58
N ALA A 68 1.56 -3.31 -19.42
CA ALA A 68 0.45 -3.73 -18.55
C ALA A 68 -0.32 -2.51 -18.00
N GLN A 69 0.41 -1.45 -17.62
CA GLN A 69 -0.18 -0.15 -17.19
C GLN A 69 -0.88 0.59 -18.35
N LEU A 70 -0.49 0.36 -19.61
CA LEU A 70 -1.12 0.97 -20.78
C LEU A 70 -2.28 0.13 -21.38
N LYS A 71 -2.37 -1.16 -21.05
CA LYS A 71 -3.42 -2.06 -21.57
C LYS A 71 -4.65 -2.13 -20.69
N THR A 72 -4.57 -1.78 -19.41
CA THR A 72 -5.75 -1.65 -18.58
C THR A 72 -6.26 -0.21 -18.66
N LYS A 73 -7.46 0.00 -19.19
CA LYS A 73 -8.26 1.21 -18.91
C LYS A 73 -8.66 1.30 -17.42
N ALA A 74 -8.08 0.46 -16.54
CA ALA A 74 -8.40 0.44 -15.13
C ALA A 74 -7.87 1.74 -14.52
N THR A 75 -8.79 2.65 -14.23
CA THR A 75 -8.52 3.77 -13.33
C THR A 75 -8.54 3.24 -11.91
N THR A 76 -7.89 3.95 -10.98
CA THR A 76 -8.11 3.66 -9.58
C THR A 76 -9.58 3.88 -9.24
N PRO A 77 -10.14 3.09 -8.30
CA PRO A 77 -11.55 3.16 -7.99
C PRO A 77 -11.89 4.50 -7.35
N ASP A 78 -13.14 4.95 -7.49
CA ASP A 78 -13.63 6.15 -6.82
C ASP A 78 -13.45 6.03 -5.29
N THR A 79 -13.17 7.16 -4.62
CA THR A 79 -13.15 7.20 -3.16
C THR A 79 -14.56 6.95 -2.60
N ILE A 80 -14.66 6.44 -1.36
CA ILE A 80 -15.96 6.21 -0.71
C ILE A 80 -16.82 7.49 -0.66
N PRO A 81 -16.28 8.68 -0.30
CA PRO A 81 -17.06 9.92 -0.32
C PRO A 81 -17.56 10.30 -1.71
N HIS A 82 -16.74 10.13 -2.77
CA HIS A 82 -17.14 10.44 -4.13
C HIS A 82 -18.23 9.51 -4.64
N PHE A 83 -18.09 8.20 -4.36
CA PHE A 83 -19.11 7.21 -4.66
C PHE A 83 -20.42 7.51 -3.91
N ALA A 84 -20.35 7.90 -2.63
CA ALA A 84 -21.51 8.30 -1.83
C ALA A 84 -22.21 9.56 -2.39
N SER A 85 -21.46 10.57 -2.83
CA SER A 85 -22.03 11.76 -3.46
C SER A 85 -22.85 11.39 -4.71
N LYS A 86 -22.25 10.63 -5.63
CA LYS A 86 -22.91 10.15 -6.86
C LYS A 86 -24.14 9.29 -6.55
N PHE A 87 -24.04 8.43 -5.53
CA PHE A 87 -25.15 7.58 -5.11
C PHE A 87 -26.34 8.41 -4.62
N CYS A 88 -26.08 9.41 -3.77
CA CYS A 88 -27.12 10.30 -3.24
C CYS A 88 -27.80 11.16 -4.33
N GLU A 89 -27.07 11.55 -5.38
CA GLU A 89 -27.64 12.27 -6.52
C GLU A 89 -28.60 11.38 -7.35
N GLN A 90 -28.28 10.09 -7.48
CA GLN A 90 -29.09 9.12 -8.23
C GLN A 90 -30.30 8.62 -7.45
N VAL A 91 -30.10 8.39 -6.15
CA VAL A 91 -31.11 7.86 -5.25
C VAL A 91 -31.78 9.05 -4.56
N GLY A 92 -32.84 9.56 -5.19
CA GLY A 92 -33.59 10.72 -4.68
C GLY A 92 -34.01 10.60 -3.20
N SER A 93 -34.36 11.72 -2.58
CA SER A 93 -34.57 11.87 -1.13
C SER A 93 -35.63 10.97 -0.48
N ASN A 94 -36.45 10.28 -1.29
CA ASN A 94 -37.68 9.61 -0.83
C ASN A 94 -37.46 8.21 -0.25
N LEU A 95 -36.26 7.64 -0.34
CA LEU A 95 -35.96 6.35 0.29
C LEU A 95 -35.61 6.51 1.77
N ALA A 96 -36.05 5.56 2.59
CA ALA A 96 -35.62 5.44 3.98
C ALA A 96 -34.13 5.08 4.06
N ASP A 97 -33.44 5.49 5.12
CA ASP A 97 -31.99 5.34 5.24
C ASP A 97 -31.53 3.87 5.24
N ASN A 98 -32.31 2.96 5.83
CA ASN A 98 -32.00 1.52 5.78
C ASN A 98 -31.98 0.98 4.35
N GLU A 99 -32.89 1.44 3.50
CA GLU A 99 -32.97 1.02 2.10
C GLU A 99 -31.81 1.63 1.30
N LYS A 100 -31.48 2.91 1.55
CA LYS A 100 -30.29 3.54 0.98
C LYS A 100 -29.02 2.77 1.32
N CYS A 101 -28.83 2.41 2.59
CA CYS A 101 -27.68 1.62 3.03
C CYS A 101 -27.58 0.27 2.30
N LYS A 102 -28.70 -0.44 2.16
CA LYS A 102 -28.73 -1.72 1.46
C LYS A 102 -28.28 -1.59 0.00
N ILE A 103 -28.89 -0.66 -0.75
CA ILE A 103 -28.56 -0.42 -2.17
C ILE A 103 -27.11 0.07 -2.30
N PHE A 104 -26.66 0.94 -1.39
CA PHE A 104 -25.28 1.42 -1.36
C PHE A 104 -24.29 0.26 -1.23
N HIS A 105 -24.53 -0.66 -0.28
CA HIS A 105 -23.69 -1.83 -0.10
C HIS A 105 -23.70 -2.79 -1.29
N GLU A 106 -24.84 -2.97 -1.96
CA GLU A 106 -24.95 -3.82 -3.15
C GLU A 106 -24.20 -3.25 -4.36
N ARG A 107 -24.11 -1.91 -4.47
CA ARG A 107 -23.42 -1.23 -5.58
C ARG A 107 -21.94 -0.97 -5.30
N LEU A 108 -21.54 -0.92 -4.03
CA LEU A 108 -20.18 -0.59 -3.63
C LEU A 108 -19.29 -1.85 -3.71
N ALA A 109 -18.69 -2.09 -4.86
CA ALA A 109 -17.76 -3.19 -5.09
C ALA A 109 -16.59 -2.74 -5.98
N PHE A 110 -15.39 -3.25 -5.69
CA PHE A 110 -14.18 -3.02 -6.47
C PHE A 110 -13.77 -4.30 -7.21
N SER A 111 -13.26 -4.14 -8.43
CA SER A 111 -12.64 -5.21 -9.21
C SER A 111 -11.25 -5.59 -8.67
N SER A 112 -10.74 -6.74 -9.11
CA SER A 112 -9.39 -7.19 -8.71
C SER A 112 -8.32 -6.25 -9.23
N GLU A 113 -8.52 -5.71 -10.43
CA GLU A 113 -7.61 -4.81 -11.13
C GLU A 113 -7.58 -3.44 -10.45
N GLU A 114 -8.74 -2.92 -10.04
CA GLU A 114 -8.83 -1.67 -9.24
C GLU A 114 -8.12 -1.81 -7.90
N CYS A 115 -8.34 -2.91 -7.19
CA CYS A 115 -7.66 -3.17 -5.91
C CYS A 115 -6.14 -3.28 -6.09
N ALA A 116 -5.67 -4.01 -7.11
CA ALA A 116 -4.24 -4.17 -7.37
C ALA A 116 -3.57 -2.83 -7.74
N LEU A 117 -4.21 -2.05 -8.61
CA LEU A 117 -3.71 -0.74 -9.01
C LEU A 117 -3.70 0.26 -7.84
N LEU A 118 -4.75 0.23 -7.01
CA LEU A 118 -4.84 1.04 -5.80
C LEU A 118 -3.69 0.72 -4.85
N GLU A 119 -3.44 -0.56 -4.56
CA GLU A 119 -2.31 -0.99 -3.71
C GLU A 119 -0.99 -0.46 -4.28
N GLU A 120 -0.70 -0.72 -5.56
CA GLU A 120 0.55 -0.31 -6.21
C GLU A 120 0.80 1.20 -6.09
N ARG A 121 -0.21 2.03 -6.41
CA ARG A 121 -0.11 3.49 -6.41
C ARG A 121 -0.03 4.10 -5.01
N THR A 122 -0.39 3.33 -3.99
CA THR A 122 -0.45 3.79 -2.61
C THR A 122 0.65 3.21 -1.72
N ARG A 123 1.63 2.48 -2.29
CA ARG A 123 2.83 2.01 -1.57
C ARG A 123 3.69 3.11 -0.96
N GLY A 124 3.55 4.36 -1.44
CA GLY A 124 4.16 5.53 -0.80
C GLY A 124 3.48 5.96 0.51
N GLN A 125 2.38 5.30 0.88
CA GLN A 125 1.61 5.51 2.12
C GLN A 125 1.36 6.99 2.42
N SER A 126 1.87 7.50 3.54
CA SER A 126 1.67 8.88 4.02
C SER A 126 2.16 9.95 3.05
N SER A 127 3.06 9.62 2.11
CA SER A 127 3.52 10.53 1.05
C SER A 127 2.61 10.54 -0.20
N SER A 128 1.63 9.63 -0.27
CA SER A 128 0.69 9.52 -1.39
C SER A 128 -0.63 10.22 -1.08
N GLN A 129 -0.96 11.28 -1.83
CA GLN A 129 -2.26 11.94 -1.69
C GLN A 129 -3.43 10.99 -1.96
N GLU A 130 -3.27 10.08 -2.91
CA GLU A 130 -4.28 9.07 -3.23
C GLU A 130 -4.53 8.13 -2.04
N TRP A 131 -3.48 7.73 -1.32
CA TRP A 131 -3.61 6.95 -0.10
C TRP A 131 -4.40 7.71 0.97
N ILE A 132 -4.15 9.01 1.13
CA ILE A 132 -4.88 9.85 2.10
C ILE A 132 -6.37 9.92 1.74
N GLU A 133 -6.68 10.21 0.48
CA GLU A 133 -8.06 10.35 0.02
C GLU A 133 -8.83 9.03 0.04
N GLN A 134 -8.18 7.93 -0.34
CA GLN A 134 -8.83 6.62 -0.41
C GLN A 134 -9.20 6.07 0.96
N ARG A 135 -8.47 6.42 2.02
CA ARG A 135 -8.78 6.00 3.40
C ARG A 135 -9.96 6.72 4.03
N LYS A 136 -10.38 7.87 3.49
CA LYS A 136 -11.52 8.64 4.05
C LYS A 136 -12.81 7.83 3.97
N GLY A 137 -13.48 7.67 5.10
CA GLY A 137 -14.72 6.92 5.22
C GLY A 137 -14.57 5.40 5.25
N ARG A 138 -13.34 4.85 5.23
CA ARG A 138 -13.08 3.41 5.38
C ARG A 138 -12.76 3.05 6.83
N VAL A 139 -13.15 1.85 7.24
CA VAL A 139 -12.71 1.20 8.47
C VAL A 139 -11.32 0.63 8.22
N THR A 140 -10.30 1.31 8.73
CA THR A 140 -8.91 0.88 8.59
C THR A 140 -8.56 -0.19 9.63
N ALA A 141 -7.59 -1.06 9.32
CA ALA A 141 -7.14 -2.11 10.24
C ALA A 141 -6.79 -1.58 11.64
N SER A 142 -6.09 -0.45 11.73
CA SER A 142 -5.76 0.20 13.02
C SER A 142 -6.98 0.71 13.81
N GLN A 143 -8.12 0.87 13.16
CA GLN A 143 -9.37 1.39 13.73
C GLN A 143 -10.43 0.31 13.96
N VAL A 144 -10.24 -0.90 13.42
CA VAL A 144 -11.23 -1.98 13.43
C VAL A 144 -11.67 -2.35 14.85
N HIS A 145 -10.73 -2.39 15.80
CA HIS A 145 -11.02 -2.69 17.21
C HIS A 145 -12.01 -1.70 17.82
N ARG A 146 -11.83 -0.40 17.52
CA ARG A 146 -12.73 0.65 18.02
C ARG A 146 -14.11 0.54 17.40
N VAL A 147 -14.18 0.18 16.12
CA VAL A 147 -15.45 -0.02 15.40
C VAL A 147 -16.19 -1.23 15.94
N THR A 148 -15.55 -2.39 16.08
CA THR A 148 -16.18 -3.62 16.60
C THR A 148 -16.69 -3.41 18.02
N HIS A 149 -15.88 -2.82 18.91
CA HIS A 149 -16.33 -2.48 20.27
C HIS A 149 -17.52 -1.52 20.26
N LYS A 150 -17.56 -0.52 19.37
CA LYS A 150 -18.69 0.41 19.29
C LYS A 150 -19.95 -0.32 18.82
N VAL A 151 -19.85 -1.20 17.84
CA VAL A 151 -20.97 -2.03 17.36
C VAL A 151 -21.50 -2.92 18.48
N ASP A 152 -20.63 -3.59 19.23
CA ASP A 152 -21.04 -4.41 20.38
C ASP A 152 -21.81 -3.60 21.43
N VAL A 153 -21.33 -2.38 21.71
CA VAL A 153 -22.01 -1.46 22.63
C VAL A 153 -23.37 -1.04 22.08
N MET A 154 -23.50 -0.75 20.79
CA MET A 154 -24.78 -0.40 20.16
C MET A 154 -25.79 -1.53 20.21
N VAL A 155 -25.36 -2.76 19.95
CA VAL A 155 -26.21 -3.96 20.02
C VAL A 155 -26.69 -4.19 21.46
N LYS A 156 -25.83 -4.00 22.46
CA LYS A 156 -26.16 -4.19 23.88
C LYS A 156 -26.94 -3.02 24.48
N LYS A 157 -26.64 -1.79 24.07
CA LYS A 157 -27.20 -0.54 24.59
C LYS A 157 -27.70 0.28 23.39
N ARG A 158 -29.02 0.32 23.19
CA ARG A 158 -29.70 0.96 22.04
C ARG A 158 -29.38 2.46 21.82
N GLN A 159 -28.63 3.12 22.70
CA GLN A 159 -28.28 4.54 22.63
C GLN A 159 -26.76 4.76 22.79
N ALA A 160 -25.97 4.38 21.79
CA ALA A 160 -24.56 4.72 21.75
C ALA A 160 -24.28 5.79 20.69
N THR A 161 -23.66 6.90 21.09
CA THR A 161 -23.22 7.93 20.15
C THR A 161 -22.08 7.39 19.27
N VAL A 162 -22.27 7.49 17.96
CA VAL A 162 -21.30 7.08 16.93
C VAL A 162 -20.57 8.25 16.29
N THR A 163 -21.06 9.48 16.47
CA THR A 163 -20.55 10.69 15.81
C THR A 163 -19.03 10.87 15.93
N PRO A 164 -18.39 10.71 17.12
CA PRO A 164 -16.93 10.88 17.21
C PRO A 164 -16.13 9.81 16.45
N LEU A 165 -16.68 8.60 16.33
CA LEU A 165 -16.05 7.54 15.55
C LEU A 165 -16.21 7.80 14.05
N LEU A 166 -17.39 8.24 13.61
CA LEU A 166 -17.64 8.59 12.21
C LEU A 166 -16.78 9.79 11.78
N ASP A 167 -16.70 10.82 12.62
CA ASP A 167 -15.84 11.98 12.38
C ASP A 167 -14.38 11.57 12.19
N LEU A 168 -13.88 10.69 13.06
CA LEU A 168 -12.53 10.14 12.93
C LEU A 168 -12.31 9.33 11.64
N LEU A 169 -13.30 8.55 11.19
CA LEU A 169 -13.18 7.76 9.97
C LEU A 169 -13.27 8.64 8.70
N ILE A 170 -14.04 9.72 8.74
CA ILE A 170 -14.29 10.61 7.57
C ILE A 170 -13.22 11.69 7.48
N ASN A 171 -12.94 12.38 8.59
CA ASN A 171 -12.09 13.56 8.65
C ASN A 171 -10.68 13.26 9.17
N GLY A 172 -10.45 12.05 9.68
CA GLY A 172 -9.18 11.67 10.29
C GLY A 172 -9.04 12.13 11.73
N GLY A 173 -7.93 11.76 12.35
CA GLY A 173 -7.58 12.19 13.71
C GLY A 173 -6.89 13.54 13.70
N GLY A 174 -6.86 14.20 14.87
CA GLY A 174 -6.00 15.37 15.07
C GLY A 174 -4.52 15.04 14.82
N ASN A 175 -3.71 16.05 14.52
CA ASN A 175 -2.28 15.84 14.33
C ASN A 175 -1.61 15.46 15.65
N LEU A 176 -1.11 14.22 15.73
CA LEU A 176 -0.40 13.67 16.89
C LEU A 176 1.11 13.49 16.63
N SER A 177 1.64 14.04 15.53
CA SER A 177 3.04 13.85 15.12
C SER A 177 4.06 14.35 16.14
N THR A 178 3.65 15.27 17.02
CA THR A 178 4.49 15.85 18.08
C THR A 178 4.55 14.98 19.34
N LEU A 179 3.72 13.94 19.45
CA LEU A 179 3.77 13.04 20.60
C LEU A 179 5.04 12.18 20.53
N PRO A 180 5.86 12.11 21.61
CA PRO A 180 7.11 11.37 21.60
C PRO A 180 6.98 9.90 21.18
N ALA A 181 5.86 9.26 21.53
CA ALA A 181 5.59 7.88 21.15
C ALA A 181 5.33 7.70 19.64
N ILE A 182 4.62 8.64 19.02
CA ILE A 182 4.34 8.63 17.57
C ILE A 182 5.62 8.94 16.80
N GLN A 183 6.36 9.97 17.24
CA GLN A 183 7.64 10.33 16.64
C GLN A 183 8.64 9.17 16.72
N TRP A 184 8.76 8.53 17.89
CA TRP A 184 9.59 7.35 18.04
C TRP A 184 9.20 6.21 17.09
N GLY A 185 7.90 5.92 16.96
CA GLY A 185 7.39 4.94 16.02
C GLY A 185 7.88 5.22 14.60
N ASN A 186 7.58 6.43 14.09
CA ASN A 186 7.93 6.84 12.73
C ASN A 186 9.46 6.84 12.49
N GLU A 187 10.26 7.32 13.45
CA GLU A 187 11.72 7.39 13.34
C GLU A 187 12.41 6.02 13.48
N SER A 188 11.73 5.03 14.03
CA SER A 188 12.27 3.70 14.25
C SER A 188 11.81 2.68 13.21
N GLU A 189 10.73 2.93 12.49
CA GLU A 189 10.13 1.98 11.53
C GLU A 189 11.16 1.41 10.54
N THR A 190 11.91 2.27 9.84
CA THR A 190 12.97 1.83 8.91
C THR A 190 14.02 0.94 9.59
N ARG A 191 14.42 1.28 10.83
CA ARG A 191 15.40 0.48 11.59
C ARG A 191 14.80 -0.84 12.06
N ALA A 192 13.54 -0.83 12.46
CA ALA A 192 12.81 -2.01 12.88
C ALA A 192 12.62 -3.00 11.73
N ILE A 193 12.26 -2.53 10.53
CA ILE A 193 12.18 -3.36 9.33
C ILE A 193 13.54 -3.93 8.95
N GLN A 194 14.63 -3.15 9.05
CA GLN A 194 16.00 -3.63 8.80
C GLN A 194 16.42 -4.71 9.80
N GLU A 195 16.14 -4.50 11.08
CA GLU A 195 16.43 -5.48 12.14
C GLU A 195 15.62 -6.77 11.95
N PHE A 196 14.33 -6.65 11.65
CA PHE A 196 13.47 -7.77 11.30
C PHE A 196 14.05 -8.60 10.14
N LYS A 197 14.43 -7.95 9.03
CA LYS A 197 15.03 -8.62 7.87
C LYS A 197 16.29 -9.40 8.25
N THR A 198 17.19 -8.76 8.98
CA THR A 198 18.48 -9.34 9.40
C THR A 198 18.28 -10.57 10.28
N LYS A 199 17.24 -10.56 11.13
CA LYS A 199 16.91 -11.68 12.02
C LYS A 199 16.21 -12.83 11.31
N LEU A 200 15.40 -12.54 10.30
CA LEU A 200 14.58 -13.54 9.63
C LEU A 200 15.32 -14.25 8.48
N GLU A 201 16.22 -13.55 7.79
CA GLU A 201 16.94 -14.05 6.61
C GLU A 201 17.64 -15.42 6.81
N PRO A 202 18.32 -15.71 7.94
CA PRO A 202 18.98 -17.00 8.14
C PRO A 202 18.04 -18.21 8.27
N HIS A 203 16.74 -17.97 8.46
CA HIS A 203 15.74 -19.01 8.72
C HIS A 203 14.78 -19.24 7.53
N HIS A 204 14.97 -18.51 6.42
CA HIS A 204 14.04 -18.50 5.30
C HIS A 204 14.76 -18.55 3.94
N ASP A 205 14.25 -19.38 3.04
CA ASP A 205 14.78 -19.51 1.69
C ASP A 205 14.25 -18.38 0.78
N ASN A 206 15.17 -17.70 0.08
CA ASN A 206 14.87 -16.64 -0.88
C ASN A 206 13.91 -15.57 -0.32
N LEU A 207 14.19 -15.10 0.91
CA LEU A 207 13.37 -14.12 1.61
C LEU A 207 13.33 -12.79 0.84
N VAL A 208 12.13 -12.34 0.49
CA VAL A 208 11.87 -11.05 -0.15
C VAL A 208 10.90 -10.24 0.69
N PHE A 209 11.20 -8.96 0.83
CA PHE A 209 10.31 -8.00 1.46
C PHE A 209 9.76 -7.02 0.43
N LEU A 210 8.45 -6.91 0.34
CA LEU A 210 7.75 -6.02 -0.57
C LEU A 210 7.08 -4.89 0.21
N PRO A 211 7.24 -3.62 -0.21
CA PRO A 211 6.45 -2.53 0.34
C PRO A 211 4.96 -2.76 0.05
N ALA A 212 4.11 -2.34 0.98
CA ALA A 212 2.67 -2.51 0.91
C ALA A 212 1.97 -1.14 0.82
N GLY A 213 1.03 -1.03 -0.11
CA GLY A 213 0.06 0.05 -0.17
C GLY A 213 -1.25 -0.29 0.53
N LEU A 214 -2.32 0.36 0.09
CA LEU A 214 -3.67 0.19 0.60
C LEU A 214 -4.30 -1.07 0.00
N PHE A 215 -4.54 -2.08 0.84
CA PHE A 215 -5.34 -3.24 0.48
C PHE A 215 -6.81 -2.98 0.85
N VAL A 216 -7.73 -3.41 -0.01
CA VAL A 216 -9.17 -3.17 0.14
C VAL A 216 -9.94 -4.46 -0.13
N LYS A 217 -10.95 -4.76 0.69
CA LYS A 217 -11.79 -5.94 0.46
C LYS A 217 -12.78 -5.70 -0.68
N LYS A 218 -12.63 -6.41 -1.80
CA LYS A 218 -13.38 -6.20 -3.06
C LYS A 218 -14.89 -6.00 -2.88
N GLN A 219 -15.56 -6.89 -2.13
CA GLN A 219 -17.02 -6.85 -1.89
C GLN A 219 -17.43 -6.00 -0.68
N LYS A 220 -16.45 -5.53 0.10
CA LYS A 220 -16.67 -4.68 1.28
C LYS A 220 -15.62 -3.58 1.31
N PRO A 221 -15.53 -2.73 0.27
CA PRO A 221 -14.38 -1.86 0.11
C PRO A 221 -14.35 -0.76 1.18
N TYR A 222 -15.43 -0.56 1.93
CA TYR A 222 -15.40 0.23 3.17
C TYR A 222 -14.49 -0.34 4.28
N ILE A 223 -13.83 -1.49 4.08
CA ILE A 223 -12.81 -2.06 4.96
C ILE A 223 -11.47 -2.08 4.22
N ASP A 224 -10.43 -1.52 4.86
CA ASP A 224 -9.08 -1.50 4.32
C ASP A 224 -8.02 -1.93 5.34
N ALA A 225 -6.83 -2.21 4.82
CA ALA A 225 -5.65 -2.50 5.60
C ALA A 225 -4.40 -1.94 4.91
N ILE A 226 -3.43 -1.53 5.73
CA ILE A 226 -2.13 -1.06 5.28
C ILE A 226 -1.07 -1.77 6.12
N PRO A 227 -0.62 -2.96 5.70
CA PRO A 227 0.52 -3.62 6.30
C PRO A 227 1.78 -2.76 6.24
N ASP A 228 2.71 -2.98 7.17
CA ASP A 228 4.07 -2.40 7.06
C ASP A 228 4.87 -3.06 5.94
N GLY A 229 4.47 -4.27 5.51
CA GLY A 229 4.93 -4.88 4.26
C GLY A 229 4.39 -6.28 4.04
N ILE A 230 4.80 -6.88 2.91
CA ILE A 230 4.54 -8.29 2.60
C ILE A 230 5.87 -9.03 2.57
N VAL A 231 5.96 -10.10 3.35
CA VAL A 231 7.11 -11.01 3.38
C VAL A 231 6.82 -12.19 2.49
N VAL A 232 7.76 -12.56 1.64
CA VAL A 232 7.65 -13.71 0.74
C VAL A 232 8.89 -14.58 0.91
N CYS A 233 8.71 -15.88 1.08
CA CYS A 233 9.80 -16.86 1.07
C CYS A 233 9.32 -18.17 0.44
N ASP A 234 10.24 -18.97 -0.08
CA ASP A 234 9.88 -20.22 -0.77
C ASP A 234 9.36 -21.29 0.21
N CYS A 235 9.82 -21.25 1.46
CA CYS A 235 9.47 -22.23 2.48
C CYS A 235 8.08 -22.01 3.14
N HIS A 236 7.58 -20.77 3.22
CA HIS A 236 6.31 -20.44 3.90
C HIS A 236 5.33 -19.61 3.06
N GLY A 237 5.70 -19.21 1.84
CA GLY A 237 4.85 -18.39 0.98
C GLY A 237 4.80 -16.92 1.42
N LYS A 238 3.60 -16.34 1.44
CA LYS A 238 3.38 -14.91 1.71
C LYS A 238 2.79 -14.68 3.11
N SER A 239 3.33 -13.69 3.81
CA SER A 239 2.86 -13.24 5.13
C SER A 239 2.77 -11.73 5.19
N VAL A 240 1.83 -11.22 5.99
CA VAL A 240 1.78 -9.82 6.42
C VAL A 240 2.99 -9.55 7.33
N LEU A 241 3.58 -8.36 7.25
CA LEU A 241 4.44 -7.81 8.29
C LEU A 241 3.73 -6.65 8.97
N GLU A 242 3.69 -6.69 10.30
CA GLU A 242 3.25 -5.60 11.16
C GLU A 242 4.34 -5.35 12.22
N VAL A 243 4.85 -4.14 12.27
CA VAL A 243 5.96 -3.69 13.11
C VAL A 243 5.46 -2.69 14.14
N LYS A 244 5.74 -2.94 15.42
CA LYS A 244 5.43 -2.01 16.51
C LYS A 244 6.68 -1.60 17.27
N SER A 245 6.92 -0.30 17.32
CA SER A 245 7.97 0.32 18.12
C SER A 245 7.37 1.03 19.33
N SER A 246 7.29 0.34 20.47
CA SER A 246 6.77 0.97 21.70
C SER A 246 7.80 1.91 22.30
N PHE A 247 7.39 3.13 22.65
CA PHE A 247 8.23 4.08 23.38
C PHE A 247 8.70 3.53 24.73
N LYS A 248 7.89 2.68 25.39
CA LYS A 248 8.27 2.02 26.65
C LYS A 248 9.46 1.07 26.51
N LEU A 249 9.72 0.59 25.29
CA LEU A 249 10.83 -0.31 24.98
C LEU A 249 12.03 0.43 24.37
N LYS A 250 12.00 1.77 24.31
CA LYS A 250 13.09 2.56 23.73
C LYS A 250 14.40 2.31 24.49
N GLY A 251 15.38 1.72 23.80
CA GLY A 251 16.68 1.36 24.40
C GLY A 251 16.65 0.09 25.25
N LEU A 252 15.55 -0.65 25.26
CA LEU A 252 15.38 -1.91 25.99
C LEU A 252 15.27 -3.08 25.02
N ASN A 253 15.57 -4.29 25.50
CA ASN A 253 15.29 -5.52 24.77
C ASN A 253 13.81 -5.89 24.94
N ALA A 254 13.05 -5.99 23.84
CA ALA A 254 11.63 -6.34 23.85
C ALA A 254 11.36 -7.72 24.46
N LYS A 255 12.20 -8.74 24.22
CA LYS A 255 12.07 -10.10 24.77
C LYS A 255 12.23 -10.11 26.29
N GLU A 256 13.09 -9.25 26.83
CA GLU A 256 13.31 -9.14 28.29
C GLU A 256 12.27 -8.24 28.97
N HIS A 257 11.78 -7.21 28.27
CA HIS A 257 10.94 -6.15 28.84
C HIS A 257 9.49 -6.17 28.35
N PHE A 258 9.03 -7.24 27.69
CA PHE A 258 7.67 -7.33 27.14
C PHE A 258 6.57 -7.09 28.20
N LYS A 259 6.84 -7.45 29.47
CA LYS A 259 5.92 -7.24 30.61
C LYS A 259 5.63 -5.76 30.91
N SER A 260 6.45 -4.83 30.41
CA SER A 260 6.19 -3.39 30.49
C SER A 260 5.16 -2.89 29.47
N THR A 261 4.83 -3.73 28.49
CA THR A 261 3.81 -3.44 27.47
C THR A 261 2.45 -3.95 27.91
N ASP A 262 1.39 -3.31 27.41
CA ASP A 262 0.01 -3.74 27.59
C ASP A 262 -0.46 -4.75 26.53
N PHE A 263 0.28 -4.89 25.42
CA PHE A 263 -0.11 -5.70 24.27
C PHE A 263 0.58 -7.06 24.17
N LEU A 264 1.70 -7.31 24.85
CA LEU A 264 2.35 -8.63 24.89
C LEU A 264 2.01 -9.40 26.16
N GLN A 265 1.93 -10.72 26.05
CA GLN A 265 1.81 -11.65 27.17
C GLN A 265 2.73 -12.86 26.99
N GLU A 266 2.89 -13.64 28.05
CA GLU A 266 3.55 -14.94 28.00
C GLU A 266 2.47 -16.03 28.06
N GLU A 267 2.48 -16.94 27.10
CA GLU A 267 1.54 -18.02 26.97
C GLU A 267 2.31 -19.29 26.56
N ASN A 268 2.22 -20.35 27.38
CA ASN A 268 2.95 -21.60 27.16
C ASN A 268 4.46 -21.42 26.94
N GLY A 269 5.09 -20.50 27.68
CA GLY A 269 6.52 -20.19 27.58
C GLY A 269 6.93 -19.39 26.33
N SER A 270 5.96 -18.91 25.55
CA SER A 270 6.20 -18.06 24.37
C SER A 270 5.61 -16.68 24.57
N ILE A 271 6.30 -15.65 24.07
CA ILE A 271 5.78 -14.28 24.08
C ILE A 271 4.83 -14.11 22.90
N THR A 272 3.57 -13.75 23.18
CA THR A 272 2.51 -13.63 22.18
C THR A 272 1.79 -12.28 22.28
N LEU A 273 1.15 -11.88 21.18
CA LEU A 273 0.26 -10.72 21.14
C LEU A 273 -1.06 -11.07 21.84
N LYS A 274 -1.50 -10.23 22.80
CA LYS A 274 -2.77 -10.43 23.50
C LYS A 274 -3.95 -10.37 22.54
N GLN A 275 -4.77 -11.41 22.49
CA GLN A 275 -5.94 -11.48 21.61
C GLN A 275 -7.00 -10.41 21.89
N THR A 276 -7.03 -9.89 23.12
CA THR A 276 -7.94 -8.80 23.54
C THR A 276 -7.45 -7.41 23.17
N HIS A 277 -6.20 -7.28 22.71
CA HIS A 277 -5.60 -5.97 22.42
C HIS A 277 -5.93 -5.50 21.00
N ALA A 278 -5.98 -4.18 20.80
CA ALA A 278 -6.32 -3.57 19.51
C ALA A 278 -5.39 -3.99 18.36
N TYR A 279 -4.11 -4.19 18.63
CA TYR A 279 -3.14 -4.68 17.63
C TYR A 279 -3.47 -6.09 17.14
N PHE A 280 -4.09 -6.95 17.96
CA PHE A 280 -4.53 -8.26 17.49
C PHE A 280 -5.66 -8.11 16.47
N SER A 281 -6.65 -7.27 16.77
CA SER A 281 -7.72 -6.97 15.81
C SER A 281 -7.18 -6.34 14.52
N GLN A 282 -6.15 -5.49 14.62
CA GLN A 282 -5.48 -4.90 13.46
C GLN A 282 -4.86 -5.98 12.56
N VAL A 283 -4.02 -6.85 13.12
CA VAL A 283 -3.37 -7.96 12.39
C VAL A 283 -4.41 -8.88 11.74
N GLN A 284 -5.48 -9.22 12.45
CA GLN A 284 -6.56 -10.03 11.90
C GLN A 284 -7.27 -9.34 10.72
N CYS A 285 -7.45 -8.02 10.78
CA CYS A 285 -8.01 -7.25 9.66
C CYS A 285 -7.05 -7.23 8.46
N GLU A 286 -5.75 -7.01 8.69
CA GLU A 286 -4.73 -7.05 7.65
C GLU A 286 -4.70 -8.41 6.93
N MET A 287 -4.66 -9.51 7.68
CA MET A 287 -4.74 -10.87 7.14
C MET A 287 -6.03 -11.10 6.34
N ALA A 288 -7.19 -10.69 6.86
CA ALA A 288 -8.47 -10.88 6.21
C ALA A 288 -8.64 -10.06 4.91
N VAL A 289 -8.09 -8.84 4.88
CA VAL A 289 -8.17 -7.93 3.72
C VAL A 289 -7.14 -8.30 2.65
N THR A 290 -5.94 -8.74 3.05
CA THR A 290 -4.89 -9.22 2.13
C THR A 290 -5.13 -10.65 1.65
N GLU A 291 -6.04 -11.39 2.30
CA GLU A 291 -6.30 -12.81 2.06
C GLU A 291 -5.06 -13.69 2.32
N LEU A 292 -4.29 -13.32 3.35
CA LEU A 292 -3.13 -14.04 3.82
C LEU A 292 -3.40 -14.73 5.17
N GLU A 293 -2.82 -15.89 5.36
CA GLU A 293 -3.06 -16.74 6.54
C GLU A 293 -2.06 -16.51 7.67
N ASN A 294 -0.97 -15.76 7.41
CA ASN A 294 0.12 -15.55 8.36
C ASN A 294 0.48 -14.07 8.47
N CYS A 295 0.91 -13.69 9.68
CA CYS A 295 1.46 -12.38 9.97
C CYS A 295 2.71 -12.50 10.86
N PHE A 296 3.80 -11.86 10.45
CA PHE A 296 4.90 -11.55 11.35
C PHE A 296 4.53 -10.30 12.14
N PHE A 297 4.32 -10.44 13.45
CA PHE A 297 4.16 -9.32 14.35
C PHE A 297 5.48 -9.04 15.06
N PHE A 298 6.23 -8.04 14.59
CA PHE A 298 7.56 -7.72 15.08
C PHE A 298 7.52 -6.54 16.05
N VAL A 299 8.22 -6.65 17.19
CA VAL A 299 8.29 -5.60 18.20
C VAL A 299 9.72 -5.12 18.34
N PHE A 300 9.95 -3.85 18.04
CA PHE A 300 11.26 -3.22 18.08
C PHE A 300 11.47 -2.44 19.39
N PRO A 301 12.68 -2.46 19.99
CA PRO A 301 13.89 -3.16 19.55
C PRO A 301 14.01 -4.60 20.12
N LEU A 302 14.54 -5.52 19.32
CA LEU A 302 14.93 -6.86 19.75
C LEU A 302 16.48 -6.91 19.78
N ALA A 303 17.09 -6.86 20.97
CA ALA A 303 18.55 -6.73 21.04
C ALA A 303 19.29 -7.90 20.32
N MET A 304 20.52 -7.62 19.90
CA MET A 304 21.43 -8.56 19.24
C MET A 304 21.73 -9.78 20.14
N GLY A 305 20.90 -10.82 20.04
CA GLY A 305 21.13 -12.12 20.65
C GLY A 305 19.85 -12.95 20.63
N THR A 306 19.85 -13.98 19.77
CA THR A 306 18.92 -15.13 19.72
C THR A 306 17.40 -14.84 19.66
N LEU A 307 16.83 -15.08 18.46
CA LEU A 307 15.45 -15.57 18.33
C LEU A 307 15.33 -16.88 19.11
#